data_AF-A0A421JIF9-F1
#
_entry.id   AF-A0A421JIF9-F1
#
_cell.length_a   1.000
_cell.length_b   1.000
_cell.length_c   1.000
_cell.angle_alpha   90.00
_cell.angle_beta   90.00
_cell.angle_gamma   90.00
#
_symmetry.space_group_name_H-M   'P 1'
#
loop_
_entity.id
_entity.type
_entity.pdbx_description
1 polymer ?
#
loop_
_entity_poly.entity_id
_entity_poly.type
_entity_poly.pdbx_seq_one_letter_code
_entity_poly.pdbx_strand_id
1 'polypeptide(L)'
;MDELNDIEKKHYEFKSLFKRIADALYQMKRDETSDVISNERDIKTKLLLEAITKVSYEYILLEKYNIEILNKFSDNNILEQRVLKYLFEKFHDRVKVHNPESTKVLLFNTFYSIQYGWYLAVACPFVRVFETNVYAEDKNLIANKSAYEEVEMKTSKRDFSQSDQMLFDIYFKKLMFSSFQEYKTMSSEKLIKLLKLIDNQSPKYSRMNRHEIPDPSSTFSHKPMNFEYYSDGLATIESNSFDLIISPDLPLQVTSENYRTIIGEFHRILKPGGMFETKSMQFGSKSIEEFLSKHKDGGYPRSWDFDDFNLEFFYDVVPKFVEAILEELNSVFGTGNVKFTVLLICANSEVNNFLIKFSGLKLFELAGKFNTYCSMFEEQGDSMKLDNDSSVHFVVHIRARKTVPFK
;
A
#
# COMPACT_ATOMS: atom_id res chain seq x y z
N MET A 1 39.40 9.55 -16.19
CA MET A 1 37.98 9.57 -16.54
C MET A 1 37.36 8.57 -15.60
N ASP A 2 36.63 9.05 -14.60
CA ASP A 2 36.06 8.16 -13.59
C ASP A 2 34.91 7.37 -14.23
N GLU A 3 34.98 6.04 -14.14
CA GLU A 3 33.90 5.17 -14.60
C GLU A 3 32.65 5.44 -13.74
N LEU A 4 31.56 5.82 -14.39
CA LEU A 4 30.26 5.99 -13.75
C LEU A 4 29.87 4.70 -13.04
N ASN A 5 29.35 4.82 -11.81
CA ASN A 5 28.81 3.66 -11.11
C ASN A 5 27.50 3.18 -11.77
N ASP A 6 27.04 1.98 -11.42
CA ASP A 6 25.88 1.37 -12.09
C ASP A 6 24.57 2.16 -11.89
N ILE A 7 24.45 2.92 -10.79
CA ILE A 7 23.30 3.80 -10.53
C ILE A 7 23.34 5.00 -11.48
N GLU A 8 24.51 5.62 -11.63
CA GLU A 8 24.70 6.74 -12.54
C GLU A 8 24.49 6.33 -13.99
N LYS A 9 24.98 5.14 -14.40
CA LYS A 9 24.71 4.56 -15.72
C LYS A 9 23.21 4.43 -15.97
N LYS A 10 22.46 3.84 -15.02
CA LYS A 10 20.98 3.75 -15.11
C LYS A 10 20.31 5.12 -15.18
N HIS A 11 20.77 6.11 -14.42
CA HIS A 11 20.26 7.47 -14.52
C HIS A 11 20.47 8.08 -15.91
N TYR A 12 21.61 7.83 -16.56
CA TYR A 12 21.85 8.27 -17.93
C TYR A 12 21.00 7.51 -18.95
N GLU A 13 20.76 6.22 -18.75
CA GLU A 13 19.83 5.43 -19.55
C GLU A 13 18.40 5.99 -19.48
N PHE A 14 17.91 6.30 -18.27
CA PHE A 14 16.60 6.94 -18.09
C PHE A 14 16.52 8.32 -18.74
N LYS A 15 17.56 9.14 -18.59
CA LYS A 15 17.63 10.45 -19.27
C LYS A 15 17.57 10.31 -20.80
N SER A 16 18.28 9.32 -21.35
CA SER A 16 18.25 9.02 -22.79
C SER A 16 16.85 8.57 -23.25
N LEU A 17 16.18 7.73 -22.45
CA LEU A 17 14.81 7.29 -22.71
C LEU A 17 13.84 8.49 -22.73
N PHE A 18 13.86 9.33 -21.70
CA PHE A 18 13.01 10.52 -21.65
C PHE A 18 13.24 11.48 -22.81
N LYS A 19 14.50 11.63 -23.23
CA LYS A 19 14.84 12.41 -24.42
C LYS A 19 14.21 11.82 -25.69
N ARG A 20 14.33 10.50 -25.89
CA ARG A 20 13.72 9.80 -27.03
C ARG A 20 12.20 9.94 -27.06
N ILE A 21 11.54 9.84 -25.90
CA ILE A 21 10.10 10.03 -25.77
C ILE A 21 9.72 11.48 -26.13
N ALA A 22 10.44 12.46 -25.58
CA ALA A 22 10.20 13.87 -25.87
C ALA A 22 10.38 14.19 -27.37
N ASP A 23 11.41 13.62 -28.00
CA ASP A 23 11.65 13.74 -29.44
C ASP A 23 10.50 13.13 -30.25
N ALA A 24 10.02 11.93 -29.90
CA ALA A 24 8.91 11.27 -30.58
C ALA A 24 7.58 12.05 -30.45
N LEU A 25 7.24 12.49 -29.24
CA LEU A 25 6.05 13.31 -28.98
C LEU A 25 6.07 14.62 -29.77
N TYR A 26 7.25 15.25 -29.87
CA TYR A 26 7.42 16.45 -30.66
C TYR A 26 7.23 16.21 -32.16
N GLN A 27 7.75 15.10 -32.72
CA GLN A 27 7.52 14.75 -34.13
C GLN A 27 6.03 14.54 -34.41
N MET A 28 5.34 13.76 -33.58
CA MET A 28 3.89 13.51 -33.74
C MET A 28 3.09 14.81 -33.75
N LYS A 29 3.39 15.75 -32.84
CA LYS A 29 2.66 17.04 -32.77
C LYS A 29 3.01 17.99 -33.92
N ARG A 30 4.27 17.98 -34.38
CA ARG A 30 4.71 18.78 -35.53
C ARG A 30 4.02 18.31 -36.82
N ASP A 31 3.80 17.01 -36.96
CA ASP A 31 3.09 16.45 -38.11
C ASP A 31 1.59 16.83 -38.11
N GLU A 32 1.01 17.14 -36.95
CA GLU A 32 -0.38 17.63 -36.80
C GLU A 32 -0.53 19.16 -36.92
N THR A 33 0.54 19.94 -36.65
CA THR A 33 0.50 21.41 -36.66
C THR A 33 1.64 21.98 -37.51
N SER A 34 1.30 22.44 -38.72
CA SER A 34 2.23 22.98 -39.73
C SER A 34 2.88 24.33 -39.38
N ASP A 35 2.86 24.77 -38.12
CA ASP A 35 3.37 26.08 -37.70
C ASP A 35 4.81 26.01 -37.21
N VAL A 36 5.59 27.04 -37.58
CA VAL A 36 6.99 27.21 -37.19
C VAL A 36 7.04 27.67 -35.73
N ILE A 37 7.20 26.72 -34.81
CA ILE A 37 7.19 27.03 -33.38
C ILE A 37 8.59 27.39 -32.89
N SER A 38 8.74 28.60 -32.34
CA SER A 38 9.96 29.08 -31.70
C SER A 38 10.14 28.41 -30.32
N ASN A 39 11.29 27.74 -30.14
CA ASN A 39 11.78 27.02 -28.95
C ASN A 39 11.35 25.55 -28.79
N GLU A 40 11.86 24.70 -29.70
CA GLU A 40 11.74 23.23 -29.72
C GLU A 40 11.98 22.55 -28.36
N ARG A 41 13.01 22.99 -27.60
CA ARG A 41 13.39 22.38 -26.32
C ARG A 41 12.28 22.51 -25.26
N ASP A 42 11.72 23.71 -25.12
CA ASP A 42 10.68 23.96 -24.11
C ASP A 42 9.38 23.22 -24.46
N ILE A 43 9.08 23.08 -25.75
CA ILE A 43 7.94 22.31 -26.24
C ILE A 43 8.13 20.82 -25.95
N LYS A 44 9.31 20.26 -26.24
CA LYS A 44 9.66 18.88 -25.92
C LYS A 44 9.50 18.58 -24.44
N THR A 45 10.00 19.47 -23.58
CA THR A 45 9.82 19.36 -22.14
C THR A 45 8.35 19.45 -21.75
N LYS A 46 7.59 20.41 -22.29
CA LYS A 46 6.16 20.55 -22.01
C LYS A 46 5.35 19.31 -22.40
N LEU A 47 5.56 18.77 -23.61
CA LEU A 47 4.87 17.57 -24.08
C LEU A 47 5.22 16.34 -23.26
N LEU A 48 6.50 16.20 -22.90
CA LEU A 48 6.93 15.11 -22.02
C LEU A 48 6.24 15.23 -20.66
N LEU A 49 6.19 16.43 -20.07
CA LEU A 49 5.50 16.66 -18.80
C LEU A 49 4.00 16.41 -18.91
N GLU A 50 3.34 16.86 -19.98
CA GLU A 50 1.91 16.61 -20.22
C GLU A 50 1.63 15.10 -20.36
N ALA A 51 2.46 14.36 -21.09
CA ALA A 51 2.34 12.92 -21.24
C ALA A 51 2.56 12.18 -19.91
N ILE A 52 3.63 12.50 -19.18
CA ILE A 52 3.90 11.95 -17.84
C ILE A 52 2.73 12.25 -16.90
N THR A 53 2.23 13.49 -16.93
CA THR A 53 1.11 13.94 -16.09
C THR A 53 -0.15 13.15 -16.40
N LYS A 54 -0.51 13.01 -17.69
CA LYS A 54 -1.69 12.25 -18.12
C LYS A 54 -1.61 10.79 -17.69
N VAL A 55 -0.50 10.12 -17.99
CA VAL A 55 -0.28 8.71 -17.62
C VAL A 55 -0.33 8.55 -16.10
N SER A 56 0.33 9.45 -15.37
CA SER A 56 0.30 9.42 -13.90
C SER A 56 -1.13 9.57 -13.38
N TYR A 57 -1.93 10.50 -13.92
CA TYR A 57 -3.33 10.66 -13.51
C TYR A 57 -4.17 9.40 -13.77
N GLU A 58 -3.96 8.71 -14.89
CA GLU A 58 -4.66 7.47 -15.21
C GLU A 58 -4.31 6.35 -14.22
N TYR A 59 -3.03 6.16 -13.89
CA TYR A 59 -2.61 5.19 -12.86
C TYR A 59 -3.16 5.53 -11.47
N ILE A 60 -3.12 6.80 -11.09
CA ILE A 60 -3.70 7.31 -9.83
C ILE A 60 -5.20 7.02 -9.78
N LEU A 61 -5.90 7.22 -10.90
CA LEU A 61 -7.34 6.98 -10.99
C LEU A 61 -7.67 5.48 -10.85
N LEU A 62 -6.89 4.60 -11.47
CA LEU A 62 -7.03 3.15 -11.33
C LEU A 62 -6.79 2.71 -9.88
N GLU A 63 -5.74 3.19 -9.23
CA GLU A 63 -5.49 2.91 -7.81
C GLU A 63 -6.62 3.42 -6.92
N LYS A 64 -7.13 4.62 -7.19
CA LYS A 64 -8.27 5.18 -6.47
C LYS A 64 -9.50 4.28 -6.59
N TYR A 65 -9.84 3.81 -7.79
CA TYR A 65 -10.96 2.88 -7.98
C TYR A 65 -10.74 1.57 -7.24
N ASN A 66 -9.52 1.02 -7.25
CA ASN A 66 -9.19 -0.17 -6.49
C ASN A 66 -9.42 0.04 -4.98
N ILE A 67 -8.92 1.15 -4.42
CA ILE A 67 -9.13 1.52 -3.02
C ILE A 67 -10.64 1.67 -2.72
N GLU A 68 -11.40 2.37 -3.56
CA GLU A 68 -12.84 2.57 -3.36
C GLU A 68 -13.61 1.25 -3.38
N ILE A 69 -13.29 0.35 -4.31
CA ILE A 69 -13.89 -0.99 -4.38
C ILE A 69 -13.56 -1.80 -3.13
N LEU A 70 -12.30 -1.80 -2.68
CA LEU A 70 -11.89 -2.50 -1.47
C LEU A 70 -12.61 -1.96 -0.23
N ASN A 71 -12.83 -0.65 -0.16
CA ASN A 71 -13.55 -0.01 0.94
C ASN A 71 -15.04 -0.39 0.97
N LYS A 72 -15.66 -0.73 -0.17
CA LYS A 72 -17.05 -1.23 -0.19
C LYS A 72 -17.21 -2.51 0.63
N PHE A 73 -16.20 -3.37 0.66
CA PHE A 73 -16.19 -4.57 1.52
C PHE A 73 -16.02 -4.24 3.02
N SER A 74 -15.88 -2.97 3.39
CA SER A 74 -15.67 -2.51 4.77
C SER A 74 -16.59 -1.34 5.10
N ASP A 75 -17.84 -1.41 4.62
CA ASP A 75 -18.89 -0.40 4.82
C ASP A 75 -18.47 1.02 4.37
N ASN A 76 -17.77 1.10 3.24
CA ASN A 76 -17.18 2.32 2.66
C ASN A 76 -16.09 2.97 3.52
N ASN A 77 -15.47 2.21 4.43
CA ASN A 77 -14.33 2.67 5.22
C ASN A 77 -13.04 2.00 4.76
N ILE A 78 -11.92 2.71 4.88
CA ILE A 78 -10.60 2.16 4.54
C ILE A 78 -10.15 1.06 5.50
N LEU A 79 -10.56 1.16 6.77
CA LEU A 79 -10.42 0.10 7.76
C LEU A 79 -11.81 -0.31 8.24
N GLU A 80 -11.97 -1.56 8.67
CA GLU A 80 -13.23 -2.02 9.24
C GLU A 80 -13.66 -1.16 10.43
N GLN A 81 -14.97 -0.93 10.56
CA GLN A 81 -15.52 -0.01 11.57
C GLN A 81 -15.06 -0.34 13.00
N ARG A 82 -14.91 -1.63 13.34
CA ARG A 82 -14.43 -2.06 14.67
C ARG A 82 -12.99 -1.61 14.93
N VAL A 83 -12.12 -1.70 13.92
CA VAL A 83 -10.72 -1.28 13.98
C VAL A 83 -10.63 0.24 14.07
N LEU A 84 -11.40 0.96 13.23
CA LEU A 84 -11.49 2.42 13.28
C LEU A 84 -11.91 2.91 14.65
N LYS A 85 -12.95 2.30 15.23
CA LYS A 85 -13.45 2.67 16.55
C LYS A 85 -12.38 2.45 17.63
N TYR A 86 -11.69 1.30 17.61
CA TYR A 86 -10.59 1.02 18.53
C TYR A 86 -9.46 2.06 18.46
N LEU A 87 -9.01 2.39 17.24
CA LEU A 87 -7.95 3.38 17.03
C LEU A 87 -8.39 4.79 17.44
N PHE A 88 -9.64 5.15 17.14
CA PHE A 88 -10.22 6.43 17.54
C PHE A 88 -10.31 6.55 19.06
N GLU A 89 -10.82 5.52 19.75
CA GLU A 89 -10.94 5.52 21.22
C GLU A 89 -9.57 5.71 21.87
N LYS A 90 -8.54 4.99 21.41
CA LYS A 90 -7.16 5.20 21.89
C LYS A 90 -6.66 6.63 21.68
N PHE A 91 -6.84 7.17 20.47
CA PHE A 91 -6.47 8.56 20.18
C PHE A 91 -7.20 9.53 21.10
N HIS A 92 -8.51 9.36 21.24
CA HIS A 92 -9.38 10.27 21.96
C HIS A 92 -9.07 10.27 23.46
N ASP A 93 -8.81 9.10 24.04
CA ASP A 93 -8.38 8.96 25.43
C ASP A 93 -7.02 9.63 25.65
N ARG A 94 -6.05 9.44 24.75
CA ARG A 94 -4.74 10.10 24.83
C ARG A 94 -4.82 11.61 24.75
N VAL A 95 -5.64 12.15 23.86
CA VAL A 95 -5.87 13.60 23.77
C VAL A 95 -6.51 14.13 25.07
N LYS A 96 -7.51 13.43 25.64
CA LYS A 96 -8.13 13.82 26.91
C LYS A 96 -7.13 13.89 28.05
N VAL A 97 -6.28 12.88 28.19
CA VAL A 97 -5.27 12.84 29.28
C VAL A 97 -3.98 13.58 28.94
N HIS A 98 -3.92 14.30 27.81
CA HIS A 98 -2.74 15.03 27.34
C HIS A 98 -1.49 14.14 27.19
N ASN A 99 -1.68 12.88 26.79
CA ASN A 99 -0.59 11.96 26.48
C ASN A 99 -0.15 12.17 25.00
N PRO A 100 1.11 12.56 24.73
CA PRO A 100 1.59 12.82 23.37
C PRO A 100 1.79 11.56 22.52
N GLU A 101 1.75 10.36 23.09
CA GLU A 101 1.98 9.11 22.37
C GLU A 101 1.00 8.94 21.18
N SER A 102 1.53 8.80 19.97
CA SER A 102 0.67 8.63 18.78
C SER A 102 -0.02 7.27 18.77
N THR A 103 -1.26 7.20 18.25
CA THR A 103 -1.87 5.94 17.83
C THR A 103 -1.23 5.53 16.51
N LYS A 104 -0.36 4.51 16.53
CA LYS A 104 0.53 4.20 15.40
C LYS A 104 0.02 3.04 14.57
N VAL A 105 0.03 3.21 13.25
CA VAL A 105 -0.27 2.18 12.26
C VAL A 105 0.95 1.96 11.38
N LEU A 106 1.40 0.72 11.27
CA LEU A 106 2.43 0.33 10.30
C LEU A 106 1.75 -0.19 9.05
N LEU A 107 1.99 0.44 7.92
CA LEU A 107 1.66 -0.05 6.60
C LEU A 107 2.91 -0.73 6.01
N PHE A 108 2.90 -2.05 5.96
CA PHE A 108 3.93 -2.84 5.29
C PHE A 108 3.47 -3.07 3.86
N ASN A 109 3.95 -2.28 2.89
CA ASN A 109 3.38 -2.19 1.53
C ASN A 109 4.44 -1.93 0.46
N THR A 110 4.33 -2.64 -0.67
CA THR A 110 5.24 -2.55 -1.81
C THR A 110 4.56 -2.21 -3.13
N PHE A 111 3.43 -2.84 -3.45
CA PHE A 111 2.99 -2.99 -4.84
C PHE A 111 1.52 -2.69 -5.10
N TYR A 112 0.62 -2.98 -4.15
CA TYR A 112 -0.81 -2.90 -4.46
C TYR A 112 -1.37 -1.47 -4.46
N SER A 113 -0.69 -0.51 -3.82
CA SER A 113 -0.98 0.91 -4.03
C SER A 113 0.09 1.81 -3.41
N ILE A 114 0.65 2.70 -4.22
CA ILE A 114 1.56 3.76 -3.75
C ILE A 114 0.77 4.80 -2.93
N GLN A 115 -0.54 4.94 -3.20
CA GLN A 115 -1.39 5.96 -2.58
C GLN A 115 -2.09 5.52 -1.30
N TYR A 116 -2.13 4.22 -1.00
CA TYR A 116 -2.91 3.70 0.12
C TYR A 116 -2.51 4.31 1.46
N GLY A 117 -1.20 4.45 1.72
CA GLY A 117 -0.71 5.06 2.96
C GLY A 117 -1.14 6.52 3.14
N TRP A 118 -1.13 7.30 2.06
CA TRP A 118 -1.58 8.69 2.08
C TRP A 118 -3.09 8.78 2.26
N TYR A 119 -3.84 7.95 1.53
CA TYR A 119 -5.29 7.88 1.66
C TYR A 119 -5.71 7.45 3.07
N LEU A 120 -5.01 6.47 3.67
CA LEU A 120 -5.20 6.04 5.05
C LEU A 120 -4.96 7.18 6.05
N ALA A 121 -3.84 7.90 5.90
CA ALA A 121 -3.51 9.01 6.79
C ALA A 121 -4.54 10.13 6.73
N VAL A 122 -5.14 10.39 5.56
CA VAL A 122 -6.18 11.40 5.37
C VAL A 122 -7.54 10.93 5.87
N ALA A 123 -7.94 9.69 5.55
CA ALA A 123 -9.23 9.12 5.92
C ALA A 123 -9.31 8.81 7.43
N CYS A 124 -8.18 8.48 8.05
CA CYS A 124 -8.03 8.22 9.48
C CYS A 124 -7.06 9.25 10.09
N PRO A 125 -7.45 10.53 10.19
CA PRO A 125 -6.51 11.57 10.57
C PRO A 125 -6.04 11.49 12.01
N PHE A 126 -6.68 10.67 12.84
CA PHE A 126 -6.34 10.48 14.26
C PHE A 126 -5.27 9.39 14.49
N VAL A 127 -4.71 8.80 13.43
CA VAL A 127 -3.58 7.86 13.54
C VAL A 127 -2.32 8.44 12.89
N ARG A 128 -1.15 8.00 13.35
CA ARG A 128 0.13 8.23 12.68
C ARG A 128 0.46 6.99 11.85
N VAL A 129 0.58 7.16 10.54
CA VAL A 129 0.87 6.10 9.57
C VAL A 129 2.36 6.07 9.28
N PHE A 130 2.97 4.91 9.44
CA PHE A 130 4.33 4.61 9.04
C PHE A 130 4.29 3.64 7.87
N GLU A 131 4.85 4.00 6.73
CA GLU A 131 4.94 3.10 5.58
C GLU A 131 6.36 2.55 5.45
N THR A 132 6.47 1.23 5.38
CA THR A 132 7.72 0.49 5.14
C THR A 132 7.45 -0.74 4.30
N ASN A 133 8.48 -1.51 3.98
CA ASN A 133 8.37 -2.73 3.21
C ASN A 133 9.58 -3.65 3.44
N VAL A 134 9.52 -4.85 2.86
CA VAL A 134 10.60 -5.84 2.89
C VAL A 134 11.93 -5.32 2.33
N TYR A 135 11.95 -4.29 1.48
CA TYR A 135 13.20 -3.75 0.93
C TYR A 135 13.97 -2.85 1.89
N ALA A 136 13.37 -2.45 3.01
CA ALA A 136 14.07 -1.80 4.11
C ALA A 136 14.96 -2.77 4.92
N GLU A 137 14.80 -4.08 4.70
CA GLU A 137 15.53 -5.12 5.41
C GLU A 137 16.79 -5.59 4.69
N ASP A 138 17.74 -6.14 5.46
CA ASP A 138 18.82 -6.95 4.90
C ASP A 138 18.27 -8.33 4.49
N LYS A 139 18.29 -8.61 3.18
CA LYS A 139 17.76 -9.84 2.58
C LYS A 139 18.36 -11.11 3.20
N ASN A 140 19.65 -11.13 3.50
CA ASN A 140 20.32 -12.31 4.03
C ASN A 140 19.99 -12.50 5.51
N LEU A 141 19.85 -11.39 6.25
CA LEU A 141 19.53 -11.43 7.67
C LEU A 141 18.09 -11.90 7.91
N ILE A 142 17.10 -11.39 7.15
CA ILE A 142 15.69 -11.77 7.34
C ILE A 142 15.39 -13.23 7.02
N ALA A 143 16.21 -13.86 6.16
CA ALA A 143 16.10 -15.27 5.82
C ALA A 143 16.54 -16.20 6.97
N ASN A 144 17.25 -15.67 7.99
CA ASN A 144 17.71 -16.45 9.14
C ASN A 144 17.17 -15.84 10.45
N LYS A 145 16.05 -16.41 10.93
CA LYS A 145 15.36 -15.96 12.14
C LYS A 145 16.28 -15.84 13.36
N SER A 146 17.11 -16.84 13.65
CA SER A 146 17.98 -16.82 14.82
C SER A 146 19.06 -15.73 14.72
N ALA A 147 19.67 -15.57 13.55
CA ALA A 147 20.62 -14.48 13.32
C ALA A 147 19.94 -13.10 13.40
N TYR A 148 18.71 -12.99 12.89
CA TYR A 148 17.92 -11.76 12.97
C TYR A 148 17.64 -11.38 14.42
N GLU A 149 17.21 -12.33 15.27
CA GLU A 149 16.95 -12.11 16.70
C GLU A 149 18.20 -11.63 17.44
N GLU A 150 19.38 -12.18 17.15
CA GLU A 150 20.64 -11.71 17.75
C GLU A 150 21.00 -10.27 17.34
N VAL A 151 20.75 -9.91 16.09
CA VAL A 151 20.98 -8.54 15.60
C VAL A 151 19.93 -7.58 16.17
N GLU A 152 18.67 -7.99 16.22
CA GLU A 152 17.57 -7.22 16.81
C GLU A 152 17.91 -6.81 18.24
N MET A 153 18.38 -7.73 19.09
CA MET A 153 18.74 -7.43 20.48
C MET A 153 19.89 -6.42 20.62
N LYS A 154 20.82 -6.40 19.66
CA LYS A 154 21.98 -5.49 19.65
C LYS A 154 21.69 -4.16 18.97
N THR A 155 20.64 -4.09 18.17
CA THR A 155 20.28 -2.92 17.38
C THR A 155 19.66 -1.85 18.28
N SER A 156 20.17 -0.62 18.16
CA SER A 156 19.60 0.53 18.87
C SER A 156 18.16 0.79 18.41
N LYS A 157 17.24 0.94 19.36
CA LYS A 157 15.83 1.19 19.07
C LYS A 157 15.58 2.66 18.84
N ARG A 158 14.75 2.97 17.84
CA ARG A 158 14.37 4.33 17.53
C ARG A 158 13.34 4.85 18.54
N ASP A 159 13.67 5.95 19.19
CA ASP A 159 12.73 6.66 20.07
C ASP A 159 11.82 7.59 19.24
N PHE A 160 10.51 7.38 19.35
CA PHE A 160 9.51 8.21 18.68
C PHE A 160 9.03 9.39 19.53
N SER A 161 9.39 9.48 20.81
CA SER A 161 8.80 10.39 21.81
C SER A 161 8.85 11.86 21.38
N GLN A 162 9.99 12.34 20.88
CA GLN A 162 10.12 13.73 20.42
C GLN A 162 9.20 14.03 19.23
N SER A 163 9.17 13.11 18.25
CA SER A 163 8.34 13.28 17.05
C SER A 163 6.85 13.15 17.36
N ASP A 164 6.49 12.30 18.32
CA ASP A 164 5.13 12.15 18.84
C ASP A 164 4.68 13.43 19.54
N GLN A 165 5.49 14.00 20.44
CA GLN A 165 5.21 15.27 21.10
C GLN A 165 4.99 16.39 20.09
N MET A 166 5.88 16.51 19.10
CA MET A 166 5.75 17.51 18.05
C MET A 166 4.44 17.34 17.28
N LEU A 167 4.11 16.12 16.83
CA LEU A 167 2.89 15.84 16.08
C LEU A 167 1.62 16.06 16.94
N PHE A 168 1.69 15.73 18.22
CA PHE A 168 0.61 15.98 19.18
C PHE A 168 0.27 17.47 19.27
N ASP A 169 1.30 18.31 19.43
CA ASP A 169 1.14 19.75 19.60
C ASP A 169 0.67 20.47 18.33
N ILE A 170 1.19 20.08 17.18
CA ILE A 170 0.90 20.78 15.92
C ILE A 170 -0.39 20.29 15.26
N TYR A 171 -0.79 19.03 15.51
CA TYR A 171 -1.81 18.35 14.72
C TYR A 171 -2.86 17.59 15.55
N PHE A 172 -2.50 16.55 16.31
CA PHE A 172 -3.51 15.65 16.90
C PHE A 172 -4.45 16.32 17.90
N LYS A 173 -3.94 17.17 18.80
CA LYS A 173 -4.80 17.88 19.77
C LYS A 173 -5.74 18.90 19.11
N LYS A 174 -5.47 19.28 17.85
CA LYS A 174 -6.26 20.25 17.08
C LYS A 174 -7.36 19.62 16.23
N LEU A 175 -7.40 18.28 16.11
CA LEU A 175 -8.48 17.59 15.40
C LEU A 175 -9.85 17.78 16.09
N MET A 176 -9.85 17.93 17.42
CA MET A 176 -11.01 18.32 18.23
C MET A 176 -12.29 17.48 18.04
N PHE A 177 -12.18 16.22 17.60
CA PHE A 177 -13.33 15.31 17.53
C PHE A 177 -13.89 15.05 18.93
N SER A 178 -15.17 15.37 19.14
CA SER A 178 -15.92 15.14 20.37
C SER A 178 -16.30 13.67 20.57
N SER A 179 -16.51 12.92 19.48
CA SER A 179 -16.91 11.51 19.53
C SER A 179 -16.60 10.77 18.22
N PHE A 180 -16.61 9.44 18.28
CA PHE A 180 -16.45 8.60 17.08
C PHE A 180 -17.58 8.82 16.07
N GLN A 181 -18.80 9.11 16.54
CA GLN A 181 -19.96 9.35 15.68
C GLN A 181 -19.84 10.66 14.89
N GLU A 182 -19.24 11.69 15.50
CA GLU A 182 -18.93 12.95 14.81
C GLU A 182 -17.96 12.70 13.64
N TYR A 183 -16.85 12.00 13.90
CA TYR A 183 -15.92 11.59 12.85
C TYR A 183 -16.62 10.77 11.76
N LYS A 184 -17.38 9.75 12.14
CA LYS A 184 -18.04 8.83 11.20
C LYS A 184 -19.05 9.51 10.27
N THR A 185 -19.73 10.55 10.75
CA THR A 185 -20.75 11.28 9.96
C THR A 185 -20.16 12.48 9.21
N MET A 186 -18.88 12.79 9.41
CA MET A 186 -18.19 13.86 8.69
C MET A 186 -17.97 13.45 7.23
N SER A 187 -18.38 14.30 6.29
CA SER A 187 -18.08 14.07 4.88
C SER A 187 -16.59 14.24 4.59
N SER A 188 -16.08 13.54 3.58
CA SER A 188 -14.68 13.67 3.15
C SER A 188 -14.30 15.12 2.84
N GLU A 189 -15.20 15.91 2.28
CA GLU A 189 -14.95 17.33 2.02
C GLU A 189 -14.73 18.13 3.32
N LYS A 190 -15.55 17.90 4.34
CA LYS A 190 -15.40 18.56 5.65
C LYS A 190 -14.10 18.11 6.34
N LEU A 191 -13.77 16.82 6.25
CA LEU A 191 -12.54 16.27 6.78
C LEU A 191 -11.32 16.93 6.13
N ILE A 192 -11.27 17.01 4.80
CA ILE A 192 -10.18 17.68 4.07
C ILE A 192 -10.08 19.16 4.45
N LYS A 193 -11.21 19.87 4.59
CA LYS A 193 -11.21 21.28 5.04
C LYS A 193 -10.60 21.41 6.43
N LEU A 194 -10.94 20.53 7.37
CA LEU A 194 -10.35 20.50 8.71
C LEU A 194 -8.83 20.28 8.64
N LEU A 195 -8.37 19.28 7.88
CA LEU A 195 -6.94 18.98 7.75
C LEU A 195 -6.16 20.14 7.14
N LYS A 196 -6.70 20.79 6.11
CA LYS A 196 -6.09 22.00 5.51
C LYS A 196 -6.03 23.17 6.50
N LEU A 197 -7.06 23.35 7.33
CA LEU A 197 -7.06 24.40 8.36
C LEU A 197 -5.94 24.17 9.38
N ILE A 198 -5.75 22.92 9.83
CA ILE A 198 -4.69 22.56 10.77
C ILE A 198 -3.32 22.73 10.12
N ASP A 199 -3.15 22.27 8.88
CA ASP A 199 -1.87 22.36 8.15
C ASP A 199 -1.48 23.82 7.90
N ASN A 200 -2.43 24.68 7.50
CA ASN A 200 -2.20 26.12 7.32
C ASN A 200 -1.80 26.87 8.61
N GLN A 201 -2.12 26.32 9.77
CA GLN A 201 -1.72 26.86 11.09
C GLN A 201 -0.41 26.24 11.60
N SER A 202 0.18 25.31 10.85
CA SER A 202 1.44 24.68 11.18
C SER A 202 2.61 25.65 11.01
N PRO A 203 3.66 25.56 11.86
CA PRO A 203 4.90 26.31 11.66
C PRO A 203 5.52 26.15 10.26
N LYS A 204 5.21 25.05 9.56
CA LYS A 204 5.61 24.81 8.16
C LYS A 204 5.24 25.97 7.21
N TYR A 205 4.12 26.65 7.44
CA TYR A 205 3.64 27.74 6.57
C TYR A 205 3.82 29.14 7.17
N SER A 206 4.42 29.26 8.36
CA SER A 206 4.59 30.53 9.07
C SER A 206 5.55 31.52 8.37
N ARG A 207 6.36 31.04 7.42
CA ARG A 207 7.37 31.84 6.69
C ARG A 207 7.09 31.99 5.19
N MET A 208 5.91 31.59 4.69
CA MET A 208 5.64 31.57 3.25
C MET A 208 4.99 32.86 2.74
N ASN A 209 5.52 33.39 1.64
CA ASN A 209 4.96 34.52 0.92
C ASN A 209 3.86 34.00 -0.03
N ARG A 210 2.59 34.20 0.32
CA ARG A 210 1.42 33.60 -0.38
C ARG A 210 1.19 34.06 -1.83
N HIS A 211 2.04 34.95 -2.34
CA HIS A 211 1.91 35.57 -3.66
C HIS A 211 2.90 35.02 -4.69
N GLU A 212 3.86 34.19 -4.28
CA GLU A 212 4.75 33.47 -5.20
C GLU A 212 4.10 32.14 -5.56
N ILE A 213 3.93 31.88 -6.87
CA ILE A 213 3.54 30.57 -7.37
C ILE A 213 4.59 29.59 -6.86
N PRO A 214 4.22 28.57 -6.07
CA PRO A 214 5.16 27.56 -5.63
C PRO A 214 5.94 27.00 -6.82
N ASP A 215 7.26 27.10 -6.79
CA ASP A 215 8.09 26.20 -7.58
C ASP A 215 7.80 24.79 -7.06
N PRO A 216 7.27 23.86 -7.89
CA PRO A 216 6.89 22.51 -7.45
C PRO A 216 8.08 21.70 -6.90
N SER A 217 9.33 22.12 -7.19
CA SER A 217 10.55 21.54 -6.62
C SER A 217 10.92 22.13 -5.25
N SER A 218 10.33 23.27 -4.88
CA SER A 218 10.58 23.96 -3.61
C SER A 218 9.31 24.04 -2.75
N THR A 219 9.35 23.42 -1.58
CA THR A 219 8.52 23.79 -0.42
C THR A 219 7.03 23.39 -0.31
N PHE A 220 6.50 22.40 -1.03
CA PHE A 220 5.17 21.85 -0.68
C PHE A 220 5.17 20.32 -0.72
N SER A 221 5.41 19.71 0.45
CA SER A 221 5.14 18.29 0.59
C SER A 221 3.62 18.11 0.66
N HIS A 222 3.01 17.58 -0.41
CA HIS A 222 1.60 17.13 -0.42
C HIS A 222 1.34 15.93 0.50
N LYS A 223 2.38 15.45 1.19
CA LYS A 223 2.34 14.33 2.13
C LYS A 223 1.56 14.73 3.39
N PRO A 224 0.61 13.92 3.87
CA PRO A 224 -0.11 14.17 5.12
C PRO A 224 0.82 14.35 6.33
N MET A 225 0.46 15.23 7.27
CA MET A 225 1.29 15.53 8.45
C MET A 225 1.52 14.32 9.36
N ASN A 226 0.54 13.44 9.43
CA ASN A 226 0.52 12.21 10.21
C ASN A 226 1.05 10.99 9.44
N PHE A 227 1.80 11.20 8.36
CA PHE A 227 2.37 10.14 7.54
C PHE A 227 3.91 10.23 7.48
N GLU A 228 4.57 9.07 7.65
CA GLU A 228 6.02 8.92 7.63
C GLU A 228 6.45 7.71 6.80
N TYR A 229 7.49 7.87 5.98
CA TYR A 229 8.18 6.74 5.38
C TYR A 229 9.25 6.25 6.35
N TYR A 230 9.28 4.95 6.60
CA TYR A 230 10.22 4.29 7.49
C TYR A 230 11.15 3.39 6.68
N SER A 231 12.38 3.86 6.47
CA SER A 231 13.38 3.21 5.60
C SER A 231 14.27 2.21 6.33
N ASP A 232 14.19 2.15 7.66
CA ASP A 232 15.02 1.27 8.48
C ASP A 232 14.32 -0.09 8.66
N GLY A 233 15.08 -1.15 8.91
CA GLY A 233 14.52 -2.48 9.18
C GLY A 233 13.73 -2.54 10.50
N LEU A 234 12.78 -3.46 10.60
CA LEU A 234 11.90 -3.71 11.74
C LEU A 234 12.68 -3.93 13.05
N ALA A 235 13.90 -4.49 12.98
CA ALA A 235 14.81 -4.64 14.11
C ALA A 235 15.11 -3.31 14.86
N THR A 236 15.01 -2.17 14.19
CA THR A 236 15.22 -0.84 14.81
C THR A 236 14.00 -0.33 15.58
N ILE A 237 12.84 -0.98 15.44
CA ILE A 237 11.59 -0.61 16.10
C ILE A 237 11.53 -1.27 17.48
N GLU A 238 11.16 -0.52 18.51
CA GLU A 238 10.95 -1.06 19.85
C GLU A 238 9.72 -1.99 19.91
N SER A 239 9.80 -3.02 20.75
CA SER A 239 8.66 -3.90 21.04
C SER A 239 7.45 -3.09 21.53
N ASN A 240 6.25 -3.50 21.14
CA ASN A 240 5.01 -2.83 21.54
C ASN A 240 4.91 -1.34 21.11
N SER A 241 5.39 -0.99 19.92
CA SER A 241 5.29 0.37 19.36
C SER A 241 3.96 0.64 18.65
N PHE A 242 3.39 -0.36 17.97
CA PHE A 242 2.29 -0.18 17.01
C PHE A 242 0.95 -0.72 17.51
N ASP A 243 -0.13 -0.03 17.16
CA ASP A 243 -1.51 -0.42 17.50
C ASP A 243 -2.15 -1.31 16.41
N LEU A 244 -1.72 -1.14 15.16
CA LEU A 244 -2.15 -1.90 13.99
C LEU A 244 -0.99 -2.07 13.00
N ILE A 245 -0.87 -3.24 12.40
CA ILE A 245 -0.03 -3.49 11.22
C ILE A 245 -0.95 -3.92 10.09
N ILE A 246 -0.78 -3.34 8.91
CA ILE A 246 -1.53 -3.67 7.69
C ILE A 246 -0.53 -4.08 6.63
N SER A 247 -0.75 -5.22 5.98
CA SER A 247 0.02 -5.64 4.81
C SER A 247 -0.91 -6.14 3.70
N PRO A 248 -1.37 -5.27 2.78
CA PRO A 248 -2.32 -5.65 1.73
C PRO A 248 -1.69 -6.57 0.68
N ASP A 249 -0.38 -6.51 0.49
CA ASP A 249 0.40 -7.29 -0.47
C ASP A 249 1.39 -8.23 0.22
N LEU A 250 1.07 -8.70 1.44
CA LEU A 250 1.92 -9.65 2.18
C LEU A 250 2.47 -10.80 1.31
N PRO A 251 1.67 -11.46 0.44
CA PRO A 251 2.18 -12.55 -0.38
C PRO A 251 3.32 -12.18 -1.34
N LEU A 252 3.45 -10.90 -1.69
CA LEU A 252 4.50 -10.38 -2.57
C LEU A 252 5.70 -9.84 -1.78
N GLN A 253 5.57 -9.74 -0.45
CA GLN A 253 6.60 -9.22 0.44
C GLN A 253 7.35 -10.31 1.20
N VAL A 254 6.79 -11.52 1.30
CA VAL A 254 7.40 -12.62 2.04
C VAL A 254 7.73 -13.80 1.15
N THR A 255 8.80 -14.50 1.50
CA THR A 255 9.29 -15.71 0.85
C THR A 255 9.28 -16.88 1.82
N SER A 256 9.53 -18.09 1.31
CA SER A 256 9.65 -19.31 2.12
C SER A 256 10.69 -19.18 3.24
N GLU A 257 11.72 -18.37 3.03
CA GLU A 257 12.83 -18.18 3.97
C GLU A 257 12.54 -17.12 5.04
N ASN A 258 11.78 -16.06 4.72
CA ASN A 258 11.69 -14.88 5.59
C ASN A 258 10.34 -14.73 6.34
N TYR A 259 9.27 -15.42 5.91
CA TYR A 259 7.92 -15.13 6.39
C TYR A 259 7.77 -15.29 7.91
N ARG A 260 8.48 -16.26 8.50
CA ARG A 260 8.50 -16.51 9.96
C ARG A 260 9.17 -15.38 10.73
N THR A 261 10.26 -14.83 10.19
CA THR A 261 10.97 -13.69 10.77
C THR A 261 10.07 -12.46 10.76
N ILE A 262 9.48 -12.14 9.60
CA ILE A 262 8.59 -10.97 9.44
C ILE A 262 7.36 -11.07 10.35
N ILE A 263 6.69 -12.22 10.40
CA ILE A 263 5.53 -12.41 11.29
C ILE A 263 5.92 -12.32 12.77
N GLY A 264 7.08 -12.87 13.14
CA GLY A 264 7.64 -12.72 14.49
C GLY A 264 7.84 -11.25 14.87
N GLU A 265 8.41 -10.46 13.95
CA GLU A 265 8.63 -9.03 14.15
C GLU A 265 7.32 -8.24 14.21
N PHE A 266 6.33 -8.55 13.37
CA PHE A 266 5.00 -7.97 13.47
C PHE A 266 4.39 -8.20 14.86
N HIS A 267 4.49 -9.42 15.37
CA HIS A 267 4.02 -9.71 16.72
C HIS A 267 4.83 -8.95 17.80
N ARG A 268 6.16 -8.89 17.68
CA ARG A 268 7.03 -8.18 18.63
C ARG A 268 6.67 -6.69 18.74
N ILE A 269 6.57 -6.00 17.60
CA ILE A 269 6.34 -4.55 17.55
C ILE A 269 4.88 -4.16 17.81
N LEU A 270 3.91 -5.09 17.67
CA LEU A 270 2.53 -4.83 18.07
C LEU A 270 2.39 -4.68 19.58
N LYS A 271 1.57 -3.73 20.01
CA LYS A 271 1.16 -3.59 21.41
C LYS A 271 0.26 -4.73 21.85
N PRO A 272 0.20 -5.05 23.15
CA PRO A 272 -0.84 -5.93 23.69
C PRO A 272 -2.23 -5.46 23.24
N GLY A 273 -3.01 -6.38 22.68
CA GLY A 273 -4.33 -6.11 22.11
C GLY A 273 -4.34 -5.45 20.74
N GLY A 274 -3.17 -5.10 20.18
CA GLY A 274 -2.99 -4.62 18.81
C GLY A 274 -3.23 -5.72 17.78
N MET A 275 -3.38 -5.33 16.51
CA MET A 275 -3.84 -6.22 15.45
C MET A 275 -2.90 -6.21 14.24
N PHE A 276 -2.76 -7.36 13.60
CA PHE A 276 -2.22 -7.50 12.27
C PHE A 276 -3.34 -7.84 11.29
N GLU A 277 -3.37 -7.19 10.13
CA GLU A 277 -4.34 -7.42 9.06
C GLU A 277 -3.67 -7.55 7.70
N THR A 278 -4.09 -8.54 6.92
CA THR A 278 -3.73 -8.69 5.52
C THR A 278 -4.96 -9.08 4.70
N LYS A 279 -5.16 -8.39 3.57
CA LYS A 279 -6.20 -8.68 2.58
C LYS A 279 -5.52 -8.91 1.25
N SER A 280 -5.58 -10.13 0.73
CA SER A 280 -4.96 -10.47 -0.55
C SER A 280 -6.00 -11.04 -1.52
N MET A 281 -5.85 -10.67 -2.79
CA MET A 281 -6.58 -11.29 -3.89
C MET A 281 -5.85 -12.58 -4.28
N GLN A 282 -6.59 -13.66 -4.43
CA GLN A 282 -6.11 -14.97 -4.81
C GLN A 282 -6.81 -15.40 -6.10
N PHE A 283 -6.03 -15.65 -7.13
CA PHE A 283 -6.54 -16.08 -8.43
C PHE A 283 -6.81 -17.59 -8.41
N GLY A 284 -7.95 -18.01 -8.95
CA GLY A 284 -8.34 -19.42 -9.00
C GLY A 284 -8.38 -19.95 -10.43
N SER A 285 -9.56 -20.02 -11.06
CA SER A 285 -9.70 -20.68 -12.37
C SER A 285 -10.70 -19.97 -13.28
N LYS A 286 -10.58 -20.19 -14.59
CA LYS A 286 -11.45 -19.57 -15.61
C LYS A 286 -12.88 -20.06 -15.54
N SER A 287 -13.08 -21.28 -15.04
CA SER A 287 -14.41 -21.88 -14.89
C SER A 287 -14.53 -22.70 -13.62
N ILE A 288 -15.77 -22.95 -13.20
CA ILE A 288 -16.11 -23.83 -12.09
C ILE A 288 -15.62 -25.25 -12.35
N GLU A 289 -15.76 -25.76 -13.59
CA GLU A 289 -15.34 -27.11 -13.96
C GLU A 289 -13.82 -27.27 -13.83
N GLU A 290 -13.06 -26.28 -14.30
CA GLU A 290 -11.61 -26.24 -14.17
C GLU A 290 -11.21 -26.21 -12.68
N PHE A 291 -11.85 -25.33 -11.90
CA PHE A 291 -11.60 -25.21 -10.47
C PHE A 291 -11.83 -26.53 -9.74
N LEU A 292 -12.98 -27.17 -9.95
CA LEU A 292 -13.33 -28.45 -9.34
C LEU A 292 -12.40 -29.58 -9.80
N SER A 293 -11.87 -29.50 -11.03
CA SER A 293 -10.92 -30.48 -11.55
C SER A 293 -9.53 -30.38 -10.89
N LYS A 294 -9.06 -29.14 -10.64
CA LYS A 294 -7.76 -28.85 -10.03
C LYS A 294 -7.75 -29.12 -8.51
N HIS A 295 -8.92 -29.06 -7.85
CA HIS A 295 -9.03 -29.14 -6.38
C HIS A 295 -9.82 -30.35 -5.88
N LYS A 296 -9.80 -31.48 -6.62
CA LYS A 296 -10.53 -32.71 -6.26
C LYS A 296 -10.12 -33.31 -4.91
N ASP A 297 -8.84 -33.17 -4.54
CA ASP A 297 -8.28 -33.77 -3.33
C ASP A 297 -8.45 -32.87 -2.08
N GLY A 298 -9.17 -31.76 -2.22
CA GLY A 298 -9.27 -30.73 -1.18
C GLY A 298 -8.00 -29.89 -1.04
N GLY A 299 -8.06 -28.88 -0.17
CA GLY A 299 -6.98 -27.91 0.06
C GLY A 299 -7.32 -26.51 -0.46
N TYR A 300 -6.62 -25.50 0.05
CA TYR A 300 -6.80 -24.13 -0.45
C TYR A 300 -6.28 -24.00 -1.88
N PRO A 301 -6.93 -23.15 -2.71
CA PRO A 301 -6.40 -22.81 -4.01
C PRO A 301 -4.96 -22.35 -3.86
N ARG A 302 -4.07 -22.88 -4.70
CA ARG A 302 -2.71 -22.34 -4.75
C ARG A 302 -2.84 -20.88 -5.12
N SER A 303 -2.27 -20.04 -4.27
CA SER A 303 -2.15 -18.62 -4.54
C SER A 303 -1.51 -18.44 -5.92
N TRP A 304 -2.07 -17.55 -6.73
CA TRP A 304 -1.49 -17.08 -7.99
C TRP A 304 -1.59 -17.99 -9.21
N ASP A 305 -2.53 -18.95 -9.25
CA ASP A 305 -2.87 -19.63 -10.50
C ASP A 305 -3.75 -18.69 -11.35
N PHE A 306 -3.14 -17.88 -12.23
CA PHE A 306 -3.86 -17.08 -13.21
C PHE A 306 -3.59 -17.63 -14.61
N ASP A 307 -4.51 -18.43 -15.14
CA ASP A 307 -4.47 -18.94 -16.50
C ASP A 307 -3.18 -19.74 -16.81
N ASP A 308 -2.21 -19.10 -17.46
CA ASP A 308 -0.89 -19.61 -17.86
C ASP A 308 0.27 -18.98 -17.05
N PHE A 309 -0.08 -18.22 -16.01
CA PHE A 309 0.84 -17.42 -15.22
C PHE A 309 0.71 -17.79 -13.75
N ASN A 310 1.63 -18.64 -13.31
CA ASN A 310 1.84 -18.92 -11.91
C ASN A 310 3.06 -18.13 -11.40
N LEU A 311 2.83 -17.21 -10.44
CA LEU A 311 3.88 -16.40 -9.84
C LEU A 311 4.97 -17.23 -9.15
N GLU A 312 4.66 -18.45 -8.69
CA GLU A 312 5.65 -19.37 -8.11
C GLU A 312 6.79 -19.71 -9.10
N PHE A 313 6.57 -19.55 -10.41
CA PHE A 313 7.64 -19.73 -11.41
C PHE A 313 8.55 -18.51 -11.56
N PHE A 314 8.09 -17.32 -11.15
CA PHE A 314 8.81 -16.05 -11.32
C PHE A 314 9.35 -15.49 -10.00
N TYR A 315 8.76 -15.89 -8.87
CA TYR A 315 9.09 -15.41 -7.53
C TYR A 315 9.12 -16.56 -6.52
N ASP A 316 9.99 -16.44 -5.52
CA ASP A 316 10.03 -17.32 -4.35
C ASP A 316 8.86 -16.98 -3.40
N VAL A 317 7.64 -17.29 -3.85
CA VAL A 317 6.42 -17.13 -3.06
C VAL A 317 6.31 -18.29 -2.07
N VAL A 318 5.81 -18.03 -0.87
CA VAL A 318 5.52 -19.07 0.12
C VAL A 318 4.52 -20.10 -0.47
N PRO A 319 4.90 -21.38 -0.60
CA PRO A 319 4.01 -22.42 -1.10
C PRO A 319 2.77 -22.55 -0.22
N LYS A 320 1.60 -22.68 -0.86
CA LYS A 320 0.30 -22.73 -0.14
C LYS A 320 0.17 -21.59 0.88
N PHE A 321 0.49 -20.37 0.44
CA PHE A 321 0.59 -19.17 1.27
C PHE A 321 -0.46 -19.06 2.37
N VAL A 322 -1.75 -19.22 2.05
CA VAL A 322 -2.84 -19.09 3.05
C VAL A 322 -2.67 -20.08 4.21
N GLU A 323 -2.38 -21.36 3.92
CA GLU A 323 -2.17 -22.38 4.95
C GLU A 323 -0.92 -22.06 5.79
N ALA A 324 0.21 -21.81 5.12
CA ALA A 324 1.48 -21.53 5.78
C ALA A 324 1.45 -20.28 6.68
N ILE A 325 0.80 -19.21 6.23
CA ILE A 325 0.64 -17.98 7.02
C ILE A 325 -0.31 -18.20 8.19
N LEU A 326 -1.41 -18.94 8.01
CA LEU A 326 -2.33 -19.23 9.12
C LEU A 326 -1.67 -20.09 10.20
N GLU A 327 -0.84 -21.07 9.83
CA GLU A 327 -0.07 -21.89 10.77
C GLU A 327 0.90 -21.03 11.58
N GLU A 328 1.70 -20.19 10.92
CA GLU A 328 2.68 -19.32 11.60
C GLU A 328 1.99 -18.28 12.47
N LEU A 329 0.90 -17.64 11.99
CA LEU A 329 0.13 -16.69 12.79
C LEU A 329 -0.47 -17.37 14.03
N ASN A 330 -1.00 -18.59 13.91
CA ASN A 330 -1.51 -19.32 15.08
C ASN A 330 -0.38 -19.69 16.06
N SER A 331 0.81 -20.04 15.55
CA SER A 331 1.98 -20.32 16.38
C SER A 331 2.44 -19.09 17.16
N VAL A 332 2.49 -17.93 16.51
CA VAL A 332 3.04 -16.69 17.08
C VAL A 332 2.01 -15.93 17.93
N PHE A 333 0.77 -15.78 17.45
CA PHE A 333 -0.28 -15.03 18.14
C PHE A 333 -1.12 -15.90 19.09
N GLY A 334 -1.01 -17.23 18.99
CA GLY A 334 -1.75 -18.19 19.80
C GLY A 334 -3.14 -18.55 19.25
N THR A 335 -3.58 -19.77 19.59
CA THR A 335 -4.87 -20.32 19.16
C THR A 335 -6.04 -19.44 19.61
N GLY A 336 -6.98 -19.17 18.70
CA GLY A 336 -8.17 -18.35 18.95
C GLY A 336 -7.96 -16.84 18.75
N ASN A 337 -6.72 -16.40 18.54
CA ASN A 337 -6.39 -15.00 18.26
C ASN A 337 -6.27 -14.68 16.77
N VAL A 338 -6.37 -15.69 15.90
CA VAL A 338 -6.34 -15.56 14.45
C VAL A 338 -7.74 -15.82 13.89
N LYS A 339 -8.19 -14.94 13.00
CA LYS A 339 -9.42 -15.08 12.22
C LYS A 339 -9.09 -14.95 10.76
N PHE A 340 -9.73 -15.76 9.94
CA PHE A 340 -9.65 -15.62 8.49
C PHE A 340 -11.04 -15.62 7.88
N THR A 341 -11.18 -14.98 6.74
CA THR A 341 -12.42 -14.92 5.97
C THR A 341 -12.05 -15.01 4.50
N VAL A 342 -12.82 -15.82 3.76
CA VAL A 342 -12.64 -16.00 2.33
C VAL A 342 -13.92 -15.56 1.65
N LEU A 343 -13.81 -14.61 0.73
CA LEU A 343 -14.90 -14.18 -0.13
C LEU A 343 -14.68 -14.77 -1.51
N LEU A 344 -15.64 -15.56 -1.99
CA LEU A 344 -15.64 -16.03 -3.36
C LEU A 344 -16.11 -14.90 -4.29
N ILE A 345 -15.32 -14.59 -5.32
CA ILE A 345 -15.66 -13.58 -6.32
C ILE A 345 -15.53 -14.16 -7.74
N CYS A 346 -16.40 -13.71 -8.63
CA CYS A 346 -16.38 -14.02 -10.06
C CYS A 346 -16.44 -12.72 -10.88
N ALA A 347 -15.94 -12.76 -12.11
CA ALA A 347 -15.89 -11.58 -12.98
C ALA A 347 -17.24 -11.16 -13.61
N ASN A 348 -18.36 -11.81 -13.25
CA ASN A 348 -19.70 -11.43 -13.72
C ASN A 348 -20.18 -10.03 -13.27
N SER A 349 -19.55 -9.44 -12.26
CA SER A 349 -19.84 -8.04 -11.90
C SER A 349 -18.70 -7.14 -12.36
N GLU A 350 -19.02 -5.95 -12.86
CA GLU A 350 -18.02 -4.95 -13.26
C GLU A 350 -17.00 -4.65 -12.15
N VAL A 351 -17.47 -4.61 -10.90
CA VAL A 351 -16.65 -4.34 -9.72
C VAL A 351 -15.62 -5.46 -9.49
N ASN A 352 -16.07 -6.72 -9.51
CA ASN A 352 -15.16 -7.85 -9.33
C ASN A 352 -14.23 -8.00 -10.54
N ASN A 353 -14.75 -7.80 -11.75
CA ASN A 353 -13.97 -7.85 -12.98
C ASN A 353 -12.84 -6.82 -12.95
N PHE A 354 -13.14 -5.58 -12.54
CA PHE A 354 -12.11 -4.56 -12.33
C PHE A 354 -11.07 -5.01 -11.30
N LEU A 355 -11.50 -5.52 -10.14
CA LEU A 355 -10.57 -5.96 -9.09
C LEU A 355 -9.64 -7.09 -9.57
N ILE A 356 -10.20 -8.08 -10.28
CA ILE A 356 -9.46 -9.20 -10.88
C ILE A 356 -8.46 -8.66 -11.90
N LYS A 357 -8.92 -7.82 -12.84
CA LYS A 357 -8.09 -7.27 -13.91
C LYS A 357 -6.99 -6.35 -13.39
N PHE A 358 -7.30 -5.44 -12.47
CA PHE A 358 -6.32 -4.54 -11.87
C PHE A 358 -5.25 -5.31 -11.08
N SER A 359 -5.68 -6.31 -10.29
CA SER A 359 -4.74 -7.16 -9.55
C SER A 359 -3.85 -7.96 -10.51
N GLY A 360 -4.42 -8.51 -11.60
CA GLY A 360 -3.67 -9.23 -12.63
C GLY A 360 -2.66 -8.35 -13.35
N LEU A 361 -3.09 -7.15 -13.77
CA LEU A 361 -2.23 -6.13 -14.37
C LEU A 361 -0.99 -5.86 -13.53
N LYS A 362 -1.18 -5.65 -12.21
CA LYS A 362 -0.08 -5.39 -11.28
C LYS A 362 0.88 -6.57 -11.17
N LEU A 363 0.39 -7.80 -11.13
CA LEU A 363 1.26 -8.97 -11.08
C LEU A 363 2.07 -9.18 -12.36
N PHE A 364 1.46 -8.98 -13.52
CA PHE A 364 2.15 -9.08 -14.80
C PHE A 364 3.14 -7.93 -15.02
N GLU A 365 2.82 -6.73 -14.52
CA GLU A 365 3.76 -5.60 -14.46
C GLU A 365 5.01 -5.98 -13.67
N LEU A 366 4.84 -6.57 -12.48
CA LEU A 366 5.95 -7.02 -11.64
C LEU A 366 6.84 -8.03 -12.35
N ALA A 367 6.24 -9.04 -12.99
CA ALA A 367 7.00 -10.07 -13.71
C ALA A 367 7.59 -9.60 -15.06
N GLY A 368 7.45 -8.32 -15.42
CA GLY A 368 7.94 -7.79 -16.69
C GLY A 368 7.17 -8.31 -17.91
N LYS A 369 5.95 -8.81 -17.72
CA LYS A 369 5.07 -9.38 -18.75
C LYS A 369 3.85 -8.51 -19.06
N PHE A 370 3.95 -7.21 -18.81
CA PHE A 370 2.87 -6.25 -19.01
C PHE A 370 2.24 -6.33 -20.42
N ASN A 371 3.06 -6.36 -21.47
CA ASN A 371 2.57 -6.43 -22.85
C ASN A 371 1.79 -7.72 -23.13
N THR A 372 2.24 -8.85 -22.55
CA THR A 372 1.53 -10.14 -22.66
C THR A 372 0.15 -10.03 -22.04
N TYR A 373 0.04 -9.40 -20.86
CA TYR A 373 -1.24 -9.18 -20.22
C TYR A 373 -2.17 -8.31 -21.07
N CYS A 374 -1.68 -7.18 -21.60
CA CYS A 374 -2.48 -6.30 -22.46
C CYS A 374 -2.98 -7.02 -23.72
N SER A 375 -2.14 -7.83 -24.37
CA SER A 375 -2.52 -8.57 -25.58
C SER A 375 -3.69 -9.55 -25.37
N MET A 376 -3.88 -10.07 -24.14
CA MET A 376 -5.03 -10.93 -23.81
C MET A 376 -6.38 -10.22 -23.93
N PHE A 377 -6.38 -8.89 -23.93
CA PHE A 377 -7.58 -8.06 -24.02
C PHE A 377 -7.71 -7.29 -25.35
N GLU A 378 -6.67 -7.31 -26.21
CA GLU A 378 -6.68 -6.63 -27.52
C GLU A 378 -7.74 -7.23 -28.47
N GLU A 379 -7.96 -8.54 -28.41
CA GLU A 379 -8.94 -9.24 -29.26
C GLU A 379 -10.40 -9.10 -28.80
N GLN A 380 -10.64 -8.60 -27.57
CA GLN A 380 -12.00 -8.56 -27.00
C GLN A 380 -12.83 -7.36 -27.48
N GLY A 381 -12.21 -6.33 -28.08
CA GLY A 381 -12.87 -5.09 -28.48
C GLY A 381 -13.62 -4.39 -27.33
N ASP A 382 -14.31 -3.27 -27.64
CA ASP A 382 -15.18 -2.57 -26.67
C ASP A 382 -16.45 -3.37 -26.30
N SER A 383 -16.67 -4.55 -26.89
CA SER A 383 -17.82 -5.39 -26.56
C SER A 383 -17.57 -6.20 -25.30
N MET A 384 -17.79 -5.57 -24.13
CA MET A 384 -17.97 -6.28 -22.86
C MET A 384 -19.23 -7.15 -22.90
N LYS A 385 -19.18 -8.33 -23.53
CA LYS A 385 -20.14 -9.39 -23.18
C LYS A 385 -19.62 -10.08 -21.92
N LEU A 386 -20.02 -9.51 -20.78
CA LEU A 386 -19.91 -10.09 -19.44
C LEU A 386 -20.81 -11.34 -19.24
N ASP A 387 -21.62 -11.68 -20.24
CA ASP A 387 -22.57 -12.78 -20.14
C ASP A 387 -21.84 -14.14 -20.26
N ASN A 388 -21.64 -14.76 -19.09
CA ASN A 388 -21.17 -16.13 -18.82
C ASN A 388 -19.72 -16.28 -18.32
N ASP A 389 -19.19 -15.32 -17.56
CA ASP A 389 -17.90 -15.54 -16.87
C ASP A 389 -18.11 -16.41 -15.60
N SER A 390 -17.75 -17.69 -15.69
CA SER A 390 -17.81 -18.64 -14.56
C SER A 390 -16.50 -18.71 -13.77
N SER A 391 -15.66 -17.69 -13.87
CA SER A 391 -14.40 -17.62 -13.13
C SER A 391 -14.59 -17.69 -11.62
N VAL A 392 -13.60 -18.30 -10.98
CA VAL A 392 -13.57 -18.56 -9.55
C VAL A 392 -12.32 -17.91 -8.99
N HIS A 393 -12.48 -16.86 -8.19
CA HIS A 393 -11.38 -16.17 -7.50
C HIS A 393 -11.75 -15.90 -6.05
N PHE A 394 -10.78 -15.52 -5.22
CA PHE A 394 -10.98 -15.34 -3.79
C PHE A 394 -10.35 -14.05 -3.26
N VAL A 395 -11.05 -13.36 -2.38
CA VAL A 395 -10.43 -12.35 -1.50
C VAL A 395 -10.24 -12.99 -0.13
N VAL A 396 -9.00 -13.11 0.30
CA VAL A 396 -8.63 -13.68 1.60
C VAL A 396 -8.29 -12.55 2.55
N HIS A 397 -9.03 -12.45 3.65
CA HIS A 397 -8.78 -11.52 4.74
C HIS A 397 -8.33 -12.31 5.97
N ILE A 398 -7.12 -12.04 6.46
CA ILE A 398 -6.58 -12.62 7.70
C ILE A 398 -6.36 -11.49 8.70
N ARG A 399 -6.81 -11.73 9.94
CA ARG A 399 -6.60 -10.85 11.09
C ARG A 399 -6.03 -11.66 12.25
N ALA A 400 -4.95 -11.18 12.84
CA ALA A 400 -4.39 -11.72 14.07
C ALA A 400 -4.35 -10.65 15.16
N ARG A 401 -4.65 -11.00 16.42
CA ARG A 401 -4.65 -10.06 17.54
C ARG A 401 -3.65 -10.48 18.59
N LYS A 402 -2.73 -9.59 18.97
CA LYS A 402 -1.75 -9.88 20.03
C LYS A 402 -2.46 -10.02 21.37
N THR A 403 -2.23 -11.12 22.07
CA THR A 403 -2.87 -11.39 23.36
C THR A 403 -2.55 -10.30 24.37
N VAL A 404 -3.53 -9.92 25.18
CA VAL A 404 -3.29 -9.06 26.34
C VAL A 404 -2.89 -10.00 27.49
N PRO A 405 -1.72 -9.81 28.13
CA PRO A 405 -1.39 -10.58 29.33
C PRO A 405 -2.51 -10.38 30.36
N PHE A 406 -3.08 -11.45 30.89
CA PHE A 406 -3.95 -11.35 32.06
C PHE A 406 -3.12 -10.72 33.18
N LYS A 407 -3.56 -9.55 33.68
CA LYS A 407 -2.95 -8.88 34.82
C LYS A 407 -3.52 -9.41 36.12
#